data_AF-A0AA94XYM4-F1
#
_entry.id   AF-A0AA94XYM4-F1
#
_cell.length_a   1.000
_cell.length_b   1.000
_cell.length_c   1.000
_cell.angle_alpha   90.00
_cell.angle_beta   90.00
_cell.angle_gamma   90.00
#
_symmetry.space_group_name_H-M   'P 1'
#
loop_
_entity.id
_entity.type
_entity.pdbx_description
1 polymer ?
#
loop_
_entity_poly.entity_id
_entity_poly.type
_entity_poly.pdbx_seq_one_letter_code
_entity_poly.pdbx_strand_id
1 'polypeptide(L)'
;MRTYIFEYNESDGNFHQNHNGIEQGTNGYQTVCETYEYIWDPFSRMLHRRYNFYSNERPSFATIQTEWGNYLLLRKDIEDYKKLNNID
;
A
#
# COMPACT_ATOMS: atom_id res chain seq x y z
N MET A 1 18.17 -0.83 -4.49
CA MET A 1 17.10 -0.52 -3.53
C MET A 1 16.53 -1.83 -3.02
N ARG A 2 16.12 -1.90 -1.75
CA ARG A 2 15.57 -3.12 -1.13
C ARG A 2 14.04 -3.08 -1.19
N THR A 3 13.41 -4.21 -1.46
CA THR A 3 11.96 -4.39 -1.32
C THR A 3 11.60 -4.70 0.13
N TYR A 4 10.40 -4.30 0.53
CA TYR A 4 9.85 -4.56 1.85
C TYR A 4 8.45 -5.12 1.72
N ILE A 5 8.07 -5.96 2.68
CA ILE A 5 6.71 -6.45 2.81
C ILE A 5 5.95 -5.44 3.67
N PHE A 6 4.86 -4.91 3.13
CA PHE A 6 3.97 -4.01 3.84
C PHE A 6 2.68 -4.74 4.18
N GLU A 7 2.29 -4.63 5.45
CA GLU A 7 1.20 -5.37 6.04
C GLU A 7 0.20 -4.39 6.68
N TYR A 8 -1.05 -4.80 6.79
CA TYR A 8 -2.12 -4.02 7.39
C TYR A 8 -2.90 -4.85 8.39
N ASN A 9 -3.20 -4.26 9.55
CA ASN A 9 -4.07 -4.84 10.55
C ASN A 9 -5.37 -4.03 10.61
N GLU A 10 -6.46 -4.63 10.14
CA GLU A 10 -7.76 -3.96 10.12
C GLU A 10 -8.41 -3.82 11.51
N SER A 11 -7.94 -4.60 12.50
CA SER A 11 -8.47 -4.53 13.87
C SER A 11 -8.01 -3.30 14.63
N ASP A 12 -6.86 -2.71 14.27
CA ASP A 12 -6.32 -1.51 14.89
C ASP A 12 -6.07 -0.35 13.90
N GLY A 13 -6.16 -0.61 12.59
CA GLY A 13 -5.97 0.39 11.54
C GLY A 13 -4.50 0.72 11.24
N ASN A 14 -3.56 -0.12 11.68
CA ASN A 14 -2.13 0.15 11.53
C ASN A 14 -1.49 -0.56 10.34
N PHE A 15 -0.49 0.09 9.77
CA PHE A 15 0.42 -0.50 8.80
C PHE A 15 1.72 -0.92 9.48
N HIS A 16 2.30 -2.03 9.02
CA HIS A 16 3.60 -2.52 9.46
C HIS A 16 4.51 -2.76 8.25
N GLN A 17 5.78 -2.39 8.39
CA GLN A 17 6.82 -2.71 7.43
C GLN A 17 7.63 -3.89 7.97
N ASN A 18 7.45 -5.06 7.36
CA ASN A 18 8.16 -6.27 7.71
C ASN A 18 9.50 -6.32 6.96
N HIS A 19 10.57 -5.88 7.62
CA HIS A 19 11.90 -5.77 7.03
C HIS A 19 12.56 -7.13 6.72
N ASN A 20 12.16 -8.19 7.41
CA ASN A 20 12.85 -9.48 7.36
C ASN A 20 12.06 -10.57 6.63
N GLY A 21 10.75 -10.39 6.43
CA GLY A 21 9.87 -11.37 5.76
C GLY A 21 9.75 -12.71 6.48
N ILE A 22 10.21 -12.79 7.74
CA ILE A 22 10.29 -14.03 8.53
C ILE A 22 8.94 -14.36 9.16
N GLU A 23 8.12 -13.36 9.48
CA GLU A 23 6.86 -13.53 10.18
C GLU A 23 5.76 -12.76 9.45
N GLN A 24 5.20 -13.36 8.39
CA GLN A 24 3.97 -12.86 7.80
C GLN A 24 2.80 -13.23 8.71
N GLY A 25 1.84 -12.34 8.90
CA GLY A 25 0.57 -12.73 9.53
C GLY A 25 0.53 -12.67 11.06
N THR A 26 1.54 -12.08 11.73
CA THR A 26 1.55 -12.03 13.20
C THR A 26 0.62 -10.94 13.73
N ASN A 27 0.03 -11.17 14.90
CA ASN A 27 -0.80 -10.19 15.62
C ASN A 27 -1.96 -9.56 14.81
N GLY A 28 -2.51 -10.27 13.83
CA GLY A 28 -3.63 -9.80 13.00
C GLY A 28 -3.23 -8.97 11.79
N TYR A 29 -1.94 -8.78 11.54
CA TYR A 29 -1.45 -8.18 10.29
C TYR A 29 -1.67 -9.13 9.12
N GLN A 30 -1.97 -8.58 7.94
CA GLN A 30 -2.09 -9.31 6.69
C GLN A 30 -1.28 -8.60 5.61
N THR A 31 -0.58 -9.37 4.78
CA THR A 31 0.29 -8.83 3.72
C THR A 31 -0.51 -8.06 2.68
N VAL A 32 -0.22 -6.77 2.53
CA VAL A 32 -0.78 -5.95 1.44
C VAL A 32 0.02 -6.19 0.17
N CYS A 33 1.34 -6.00 0.24
CA CYS A 33 2.23 -6.15 -0.91
C CYS A 33 3.70 -6.30 -0.51
N GLU A 34 4.52 -6.72 -1.47
CA GLU A 34 5.97 -6.54 -1.44
C GLU A 34 6.35 -5.48 -2.47
N THR A 35 6.96 -4.38 -2.03
CA THR A 35 7.34 -3.29 -2.94
C THR A 35 8.49 -2.43 -2.39
N TYR A 36 8.92 -1.44 -3.16
CA TYR A 36 9.90 -0.46 -2.70
C TYR A 36 9.22 0.63 -1.88
N GLU A 37 9.94 1.15 -0.88
CA GLU A 37 9.46 2.25 -0.04
C GLU A 37 9.01 3.48 -0.84
N TYR A 38 9.72 3.85 -1.90
CA TYR A 38 9.33 4.99 -2.77
C TYR A 38 8.04 4.74 -3.57
N ILE A 39 7.57 3.49 -3.67
CA ILE A 39 6.26 3.15 -4.24
C ILE A 39 5.18 3.14 -3.14
N TRP A 40 5.52 2.60 -1.98
CA TRP A 40 4.62 2.51 -0.83
C TRP A 40 4.28 3.87 -0.22
N ASP A 41 5.27 4.75 -0.03
CA ASP A 41 5.13 6.03 0.64
C ASP A 41 4.03 6.93 0.06
N PRO A 42 3.97 7.14 -1.28
CA PRO A 42 2.89 7.91 -1.87
C PRO A 42 1.52 7.22 -1.73
N PHE A 43 1.48 5.90 -1.81
CA PHE A 43 0.27 5.11 -1.63
C PHE A 43 -0.28 5.23 -0.20
N SER A 44 0.55 5.05 0.82
CA SER A 44 0.17 5.23 2.23
C SER A 44 -0.35 6.65 2.49
N ARG A 45 0.32 7.68 1.96
CA ARG A 45 -0.15 9.08 2.06
C ARG A 45 -1.47 9.33 1.33
N MET A 46 -1.76 8.61 0.25
CA MET A 46 -3.06 8.67 -0.43
C MET A 46 -4.16 8.06 0.45
N LEU A 47 -3.89 6.88 1.04
CA LEU A 47 -4.82 6.21 1.93
C LEU A 47 -5.17 7.05 3.16
N HIS A 48 -4.18 7.63 3.86
CA HIS A 48 -4.40 8.49 5.02
C HIS A 48 -5.20 9.76 4.70
N ARG A 49 -5.25 10.18 3.43
CA ARG A 49 -6.11 11.29 2.98
C ARG A 49 -7.53 10.85 2.68
N ARG A 50 -7.74 9.58 2.30
CA ARG A 50 -9.04 9.03 1.90
C ARG A 50 -9.81 8.43 3.06
N TYR A 51 -9.11 7.86 4.03
CA TYR A 51 -9.70 7.07 5.10
C TYR A 51 -9.30 7.57 6.49
N ASN A 52 -10.21 7.38 7.45
CA ASN A 52 -9.94 7.62 8.86
C ASN A 52 -9.56 6.31 9.57
N PHE A 53 -8.26 6.05 9.68
CA PHE A 53 -7.71 4.86 10.32
C PHE A 53 -7.92 4.81 11.84
N TYR A 54 -8.19 5.95 12.49
CA TYR A 54 -8.33 6.07 13.94
C TYR A 54 -9.77 5.94 14.43
N SER A 55 -10.70 5.61 13.53
CA SER A 55 -12.13 5.49 13.83
C SER A 55 -12.63 4.06 13.66
N ASN A 56 -13.89 3.79 14.01
CA ASN A 56 -14.53 2.51 13.71
C ASN A 56 -14.91 2.37 12.21
N GLU A 57 -14.73 3.42 11.42
CA GLU A 57 -14.97 3.45 9.97
C GLU A 57 -13.68 3.22 9.16
N ARG A 58 -12.63 2.74 9.82
CA ARG A 58 -11.36 2.41 9.17
C ARG A 58 -11.57 1.36 8.06
N PRO A 59 -10.73 1.37 7.01
CA PRO A 59 -10.91 0.48 5.87
C PRO A 59 -10.63 -0.97 6.27
N SER A 60 -11.36 -1.91 5.68
CA SER A 60 -11.03 -3.33 5.80
C SER A 60 -9.77 -3.66 5.01
N PHE A 61 -9.16 -4.80 5.30
CA PHE A 61 -8.03 -5.32 4.53
C PHE A 61 -8.39 -5.49 3.04
N ALA A 62 -9.60 -5.95 2.72
CA ALA A 62 -10.08 -6.07 1.35
C ALA A 62 -10.15 -4.72 0.62
N THR A 63 -10.54 -3.65 1.34
CA THR A 63 -10.50 -2.28 0.80
C THR A 63 -9.05 -1.85 0.53
N ILE A 64 -8.13 -2.09 1.46
CA ILE A 64 -6.70 -1.76 1.27
C ILE A 64 -6.09 -2.51 0.07
N GLN A 65 -6.38 -3.80 -0.08
CA GLN A 65 -5.95 -4.60 -1.24
C GLN A 65 -6.46 -4.04 -2.57
N THR A 66 -7.73 -3.65 -2.61
CA THR A 66 -8.33 -3.05 -3.81
C THR A 66 -7.68 -1.70 -4.15
N GLU A 67 -7.46 -0.86 -3.15
CA GLU A 67 -6.77 0.42 -3.31
C GLU A 67 -5.33 0.24 -3.82
N TRP A 68 -4.62 -0.76 -3.33
CA TRP A 68 -3.28 -1.09 -3.81
C TRP A 68 -3.29 -1.49 -5.29
N GLY A 69 -4.22 -2.37 -5.70
CA GLY A 69 -4.39 -2.75 -7.10
C GLY A 69 -4.70 -1.55 -8.01
N ASN A 70 -5.63 -0.69 -7.59
CA ASN A 70 -5.98 0.53 -8.33
C ASN A 70 -4.81 1.50 -8.44
N TYR A 71 -4.01 1.64 -7.38
CA TYR A 71 -2.82 2.47 -7.38
C TYR A 71 -1.76 1.98 -8.39
N LEU A 72 -1.55 0.67 -8.48
CA LEU A 72 -0.62 0.09 -9.46
C LEU A 72 -1.08 0.32 -10.90
N LEU A 73 -2.38 0.20 -11.17
CA LEU A 73 -2.96 0.51 -12.48
C LEU A 73 -2.74 1.98 -12.84
N LEU A 74 -3.07 2.91 -11.94
CA LEU A 74 -2.88 4.34 -12.16
C LEU A 74 -1.40 4.68 -12.44
N ARG A 75 -0.47 4.08 -11.68
CA ARG A 75 0.96 4.27 -11.94
C ARG A 75 1.34 3.80 -13.33
N LYS A 76 0.86 2.63 -13.76
CA LYS A 76 1.11 2.12 -15.10
C LYS A 76 0.58 3.08 -16.17
N ASP A 77 -0.64 3.58 -16.00
CA ASP A 77 -1.25 4.53 -16.94
C ASP A 77 -0.45 5.83 -17.05
N ILE A 78 0.09 6.33 -15.92
CA ILE A 78 0.97 7.51 -15.90
C ILE A 78 2.29 7.23 -16.64
N GLU A 79 2.93 6.09 -16.39
CA GLU A 79 4.17 5.70 -17.07
C GLU A 79 3.95 5.51 -18.58
N ASP A 80 2.83 4.90 -18.98
CA ASP A 80 2.48 4.72 -20.37
C ASP A 80 2.17 6.07 -21.05
N TYR A 81 1.47 6.98 -20.37
CA TYR A 81 1.27 8.35 -20.83
C TYR A 81 2.59 9.11 -21.01
N LYS A 82 3.50 9.02 -20.04
CA LYS A 82 4.84 9.63 -20.11
C LYS A 82 5.63 9.16 -21.32
N LYS A 83 5.68 7.83 -21.54
CA LYS A 83 6.37 7.22 -22.69
C LYS A 83 5.77 7.68 -24.02
N LEU A 84 4.44 7.73 -24.13
CA LEU A 84 3.76 8.17 -25.36
C LEU A 84 4.05 9.63 -25.71
N ASN A 85 4.33 10.47 -24.70
CA ASN A 85 4.53 11.90 -24.87
C ASN A 85 6.00 12.35 -24.72
N ASN A 86 6.95 11.42 -24.58
CA ASN A 86 8.37 11.71 -24.29
C ASN A 86 8.56 12.65 -23.09
N ILE A 87 7.80 12.40 -22.02
CA ILE A 87 7.89 13.16 -20.77
C ILE A 87 8.67 12.30 -19.76
N ASP A 88 9.76 12.83 -19.22
CA ASP A 88 10.55 12.19 -18.15
C ASP A 88 9.89 12.34 -16.76
#